data_AF-A0A958W0T8-F1
#
_entry.id   AF-A0A958W0T8-F1
#
_cell.length_a   1.000
_cell.length_b   1.000
_cell.length_c   1.000
_cell.angle_alpha   90.00
_cell.angle_beta   90.00
_cell.angle_gamma   90.00
#
_symmetry.space_group_name_H-M   'P 1'
#
loop_
_entity.id
_entity.type
_entity.pdbx_description
1 polymer ?
#
loop_
_entity_poly.entity_id
_entity_poly.type
_entity_poly.pdbx_seq_one_letter_code
_entity_poly.pdbx_strand_id
1 'polypeptide(L)'
;MRLIMIFFISLFLCDGYSQDIKYTFVFLNTRDDKPELPKGEVDELMKGHLANIQRLANEGKLLVAGPFDGGGGIFIFRGNSSDSVRQWMSTDPGIKANRWKLELFPYIPRVGSVCSVDSNVEMVTYTFIRYISTITKFNVQKAGETFKKHDDYLKKIIKTGNVVTEGIFPNRDGGILIMKGDVDPALIEADPSMSDTVFTTEFKKLWVGKGSFCESD
;
A
#
# COMPACT_ATOMS: atom_id res chain seq x y z
N MET A 1 -31.56 42.53 47.57
CA MET A 1 -30.55 41.62 48.15
C MET A 1 -30.26 40.55 47.09
N ARG A 2 -28.99 40.27 46.83
CA ARG A 2 -28.42 39.81 45.55
C ARG A 2 -28.96 38.48 44.98
N LEU A 3 -29.23 38.55 43.68
CA LEU A 3 -29.44 37.47 42.70
C LEU A 3 -28.16 36.63 42.56
N ILE A 4 -28.24 35.31 42.72
CA ILE A 4 -27.13 34.38 42.38
C ILE A 4 -27.64 33.44 41.29
N MET A 5 -27.22 33.75 40.06
CA MET A 5 -27.42 32.95 38.86
C MET A 5 -26.32 31.88 38.83
N ILE A 6 -26.69 30.61 39.05
CA ILE A 6 -25.76 29.47 38.96
C ILE A 6 -25.52 29.21 37.47
N PHE A 7 -24.33 29.57 36.99
CA PHE A 7 -23.87 29.28 35.64
C PHE A 7 -23.36 27.83 35.61
N PHE A 8 -24.16 26.91 35.05
CA PHE A 8 -23.69 25.56 34.70
C PHE A 8 -22.76 25.69 33.49
N ILE A 9 -21.44 25.75 33.74
CA ILE A 9 -20.44 25.58 32.69
C ILE A 9 -20.42 24.09 32.32
N SER A 10 -21.15 23.74 31.26
CA SER A 10 -20.97 22.47 30.56
C SER A 10 -19.60 22.49 29.90
N LEU A 11 -18.63 21.77 30.47
CA LEU A 11 -17.40 21.41 29.78
C LEU A 11 -17.78 20.45 28.65
N PHE A 12 -18.02 20.99 27.45
CA PHE A 12 -17.91 20.21 26.22
C PHE A 12 -16.42 19.94 26.00
N LEU A 13 -15.95 18.81 26.53
CA LEU A 13 -14.74 18.17 26.03
C LEU A 13 -15.08 17.66 24.63
N CYS A 14 -14.83 18.48 23.61
CA CYS A 14 -14.62 17.96 22.27
C CYS A 14 -13.30 17.18 22.34
N ASP A 15 -13.40 15.89 22.69
CA ASP A 15 -12.37 14.94 22.35
C ASP A 15 -12.30 14.91 20.83
N GLY A 16 -11.37 15.70 20.27
CA GLY A 16 -10.91 15.54 18.91
C GLY A 16 -10.28 14.16 18.81
N TYR A 17 -11.10 13.12 18.60
CA TYR A 17 -10.64 11.83 18.14
C TYR A 17 -9.95 12.06 16.80
N SER A 18 -8.64 12.24 16.85
CA SER A 18 -7.77 12.03 15.69
C SER A 18 -7.98 10.59 15.27
N GLN A 19 -8.89 10.37 14.32
CA GLN A 19 -9.04 9.07 13.67
C GLN A 19 -7.70 8.79 12.97
N ASP A 20 -6.94 7.82 13.47
CA ASP A 20 -5.73 7.35 12.78
C ASP A 20 -6.11 7.10 11.32
N ILE A 21 -5.41 7.75 10.38
CA ILE A 21 -5.65 7.54 8.96
C ILE A 21 -5.22 6.11 8.66
N LYS A 22 -6.19 5.29 8.27
CA LYS A 22 -5.95 3.89 7.91
C LYS A 22 -5.96 3.74 6.40
N TYR A 23 -5.11 2.85 5.90
CA TYR A 23 -5.02 2.55 4.48
C TYR A 23 -5.36 1.09 4.20
N THR A 24 -5.86 0.83 3.00
CA THR A 24 -5.99 -0.51 2.45
C THR A 24 -5.14 -0.60 1.19
N PHE A 25 -4.16 -1.49 1.20
CA PHE A 25 -3.31 -1.80 0.06
C PHE A 25 -3.91 -2.95 -0.72
N VAL A 26 -3.98 -2.82 -2.03
CA VAL A 26 -4.56 -3.83 -2.92
C VAL A 26 -3.54 -4.19 -3.98
N PHE A 27 -3.27 -5.48 -4.12
CA PHE A 27 -2.55 -6.02 -5.26
C PHE A 27 -3.54 -6.46 -6.34
N LEU A 28 -3.31 -6.03 -7.57
CA LEU A 28 -4.00 -6.50 -8.76
C LEU A 28 -3.06 -7.46 -9.48
N ASN A 29 -3.06 -8.74 -9.07
CA ASN A 29 -2.16 -9.72 -9.67
C ASN A 29 -2.67 -10.18 -11.02
N THR A 30 -1.76 -10.31 -11.99
CA THR A 30 -2.07 -10.94 -13.28
C THR A 30 -2.61 -12.35 -13.07
N ARG A 31 -3.60 -12.71 -13.88
CA ARG A 31 -4.17 -14.05 -13.95
C ARG A 31 -3.73 -14.73 -15.23
N ASP A 32 -3.13 -15.90 -15.10
CA ASP A 32 -2.75 -16.75 -16.23
C ASP A 32 -3.96 -17.52 -16.79
N ASP A 33 -5.00 -17.71 -15.96
CA ASP A 33 -6.23 -18.44 -16.28
C ASP A 33 -7.37 -17.55 -16.79
N LYS A 34 -7.10 -16.27 -17.08
CA LYS A 34 -8.13 -15.34 -17.54
C LYS A 34 -8.59 -15.74 -18.95
N PRO A 35 -9.90 -15.67 -19.26
CA PRO A 35 -10.39 -15.93 -20.61
C PRO A 35 -9.69 -15.02 -21.63
N GLU A 36 -9.34 -15.59 -22.78
CA GLU A 36 -8.92 -14.80 -23.93
C GLU A 36 -10.11 -13.98 -24.42
N LEU A 37 -9.89 -12.69 -24.62
CA LEU A 37 -10.88 -11.76 -25.13
C LEU A 37 -10.30 -11.08 -26.37
N PRO A 38 -11.14 -10.70 -27.35
CA PRO A 38 -10.72 -9.87 -28.46
C PRO A 38 -10.06 -8.58 -27.98
N LYS A 39 -9.05 -8.10 -28.71
CA LYS A 39 -8.31 -6.89 -28.34
C LYS A 39 -9.23 -5.69 -28.07
N GLY A 40 -10.25 -5.47 -28.90
CA GLY A 40 -11.20 -4.38 -28.71
C GLY A 40 -11.97 -4.46 -27.38
N GLU A 41 -12.31 -5.66 -26.92
CA GLU A 41 -12.96 -5.85 -25.62
C GLU A 41 -11.98 -5.58 -24.46
N VAL A 42 -10.72 -6.03 -24.59
CA VAL A 42 -9.68 -5.72 -23.61
C VAL A 42 -9.44 -4.21 -23.50
N ASP A 43 -9.38 -3.51 -24.64
CA ASP A 43 -9.16 -2.07 -24.69
C ASP A 43 -10.32 -1.30 -24.03
N GLU A 44 -11.57 -1.69 -24.27
CA GLU A 44 -12.74 -1.10 -23.60
C GLU A 44 -12.76 -1.36 -22.09
N LEU A 45 -12.38 -2.57 -21.65
CA LEU A 45 -12.25 -2.87 -20.22
C LEU A 45 -11.16 -2.01 -19.56
N MET A 46 -10.01 -1.83 -20.21
CA MET A 46 -8.91 -1.01 -19.69
C MET A 46 -9.26 0.49 -19.68
N LYS A 47 -9.98 0.98 -20.69
CA LYS A 47 -10.52 2.35 -20.70
C LYS A 47 -11.49 2.57 -19.53
N GLY A 48 -12.37 1.60 -19.28
CA GLY A 48 -13.28 1.63 -18.14
C GLY A 48 -12.54 1.58 -16.79
N HIS A 49 -11.48 0.77 -16.70
CA HIS A 49 -10.61 0.69 -15.52
C HIS A 49 -9.94 2.04 -15.20
N LEU A 50 -9.33 2.69 -16.20
CA LEU A 50 -8.71 4.01 -16.03
C LEU A 50 -9.73 5.10 -15.65
N ALA A 51 -10.92 5.09 -16.26
CA ALA A 51 -12.00 6.01 -15.90
C ALA A 51 -12.47 5.81 -14.45
N ASN A 52 -12.51 4.55 -13.99
CA ASN A 52 -12.86 4.24 -12.62
C ASN A 52 -11.79 4.69 -11.61
N ILE A 53 -10.50 4.51 -11.94
CA ILE A 53 -9.37 5.04 -11.16
C ILE A 53 -9.53 6.56 -10.99
N GLN A 54 -9.75 7.29 -12.09
CA GLN A 54 -9.90 8.75 -12.04
C GLN A 54 -11.08 9.17 -11.16
N ARG A 55 -12.22 8.50 -11.30
CA ARG A 55 -13.40 8.79 -10.48
C ARG A 55 -13.12 8.57 -8.99
N LEU A 56 -12.52 7.43 -8.63
CA LEU A 56 -12.21 7.10 -7.22
C LEU A 56 -11.13 8.01 -6.63
N ALA A 57 -10.19 8.48 -7.45
CA ALA A 57 -9.22 9.50 -7.06
C ALA A 57 -9.89 10.85 -6.79
N ASN A 58 -10.77 11.31 -7.69
CA ASN A 58 -11.55 12.55 -7.52
C ASN A 58 -12.47 12.51 -6.28
N GLU A 59 -12.98 11.32 -5.93
CA GLU A 59 -13.77 11.10 -4.71
C GLU A 59 -12.91 11.03 -3.43
N GLY A 60 -11.58 11.13 -3.53
CA GLY A 60 -10.66 11.06 -2.41
C GLY A 60 -10.54 9.69 -1.75
N LYS A 61 -11.04 8.64 -2.43
CA LYS A 61 -11.06 7.24 -1.95
C LYS A 61 -9.77 6.52 -2.31
N LEU A 62 -9.36 6.62 -3.57
CA LEU A 62 -8.13 6.03 -4.10
C LEU A 62 -7.02 7.08 -4.07
N LEU A 63 -5.93 6.80 -3.36
CA LEU A 63 -4.82 7.75 -3.19
C LEU A 63 -3.68 7.47 -4.16
N VAL A 64 -3.37 6.20 -4.37
CA VAL A 64 -2.28 5.75 -5.25
C VAL A 64 -2.79 4.65 -6.15
N ALA A 65 -2.48 4.76 -7.43
CA ALA A 65 -2.68 3.72 -8.43
C ALA A 65 -1.44 3.68 -9.32
N GLY A 66 -0.95 2.48 -9.59
CA GLY A 66 0.22 2.31 -10.45
C GLY A 66 0.35 0.89 -10.97
N PRO A 67 0.60 0.70 -12.28
CA PRO A 67 0.90 -0.61 -12.81
C PRO A 67 2.29 -1.07 -12.38
N PHE A 68 2.46 -2.38 -12.30
CA PHE A 68 3.78 -2.98 -12.32
C PHE A 68 4.22 -3.24 -13.76
N ASP A 69 5.53 -3.16 -13.99
CA ASP A 69 6.10 -3.70 -15.23
C ASP A 69 5.87 -5.21 -15.31
N GLY A 70 5.59 -5.71 -16.51
CA GLY A 70 5.17 -7.10 -16.74
C GLY A 70 3.70 -7.41 -16.34
N GLY A 71 2.94 -6.42 -15.86
CA GLY A 71 1.51 -6.51 -15.65
C GLY A 71 1.06 -6.59 -14.19
N GLY A 72 -0.23 -6.36 -13.99
CA GLY A 72 -0.80 -6.14 -12.67
C GLY A 72 -0.49 -4.74 -12.14
N GLY A 73 -0.67 -4.53 -10.85
CA GLY A 73 -0.41 -3.24 -10.22
C GLY A 73 -0.85 -3.17 -8.77
N ILE A 74 -0.88 -1.94 -8.26
CA ILE A 74 -1.32 -1.65 -6.89
C ILE A 74 -2.41 -0.58 -6.88
N PHE A 75 -3.27 -0.66 -5.87
CA PHE A 75 -4.06 0.45 -5.38
C PHE A 75 -3.81 0.68 -3.89
N ILE A 76 -3.85 1.93 -3.45
CA ILE A 76 -3.88 2.28 -2.03
C ILE A 76 -5.07 3.18 -1.76
N PHE A 77 -6.02 2.68 -0.98
CA PHE A 77 -7.24 3.38 -0.60
C PHE A 77 -7.12 4.02 0.77
N ARG A 78 -7.80 5.15 0.97
CA ARG A 78 -8.08 5.73 2.29
C ARG A 78 -9.22 4.95 2.94
N GLY A 79 -8.97 4.32 4.08
CA GLY A 79 -9.93 3.55 4.87
C GLY A 79 -9.40 2.19 5.33
N ASN A 80 -10.01 1.63 6.38
CA ASN A 80 -9.66 0.32 6.97
C ASN A 80 -10.66 -0.80 6.71
N SER A 81 -11.81 -0.50 6.11
CA SER A 81 -12.83 -1.51 5.86
C SER A 81 -12.57 -2.16 4.51
N SER A 82 -12.15 -3.42 4.54
CA SER A 82 -12.05 -4.26 3.34
C SER A 82 -13.37 -4.28 2.56
N ASP A 83 -14.51 -4.16 3.24
CA ASP A 83 -15.83 -4.25 2.62
C ASP A 83 -16.13 -3.00 1.79
N SER A 84 -15.84 -1.81 2.33
CA SER A 84 -15.99 -0.55 1.60
C SER A 84 -15.08 -0.49 0.38
N VAL A 85 -13.82 -0.92 0.53
CA VAL A 85 -12.86 -0.97 -0.58
C VAL A 85 -13.30 -1.97 -1.65
N ARG A 86 -13.80 -3.15 -1.27
CA ARG A 86 -14.40 -4.12 -2.19
C ARG A 86 -15.59 -3.53 -2.94
N GLN A 87 -16.46 -2.78 -2.26
CA GLN A 87 -17.60 -2.12 -2.89
C GLN A 87 -17.17 -1.04 -3.90
N TRP A 88 -16.13 -0.27 -3.60
CA TRP A 88 -15.62 0.72 -4.54
C TRP A 88 -14.98 0.06 -5.77
N MET A 89 -14.16 -0.98 -5.54
CA MET A 89 -13.53 -1.74 -6.62
C MET A 89 -14.53 -2.52 -7.47
N SER A 90 -15.66 -2.94 -6.91
CA SER A 90 -16.68 -3.67 -7.68
C SER A 90 -17.33 -2.83 -8.77
N THR A 91 -17.08 -1.51 -8.83
CA THR A 91 -17.53 -0.64 -9.93
C THR A 91 -16.61 -0.68 -11.15
N ASP A 92 -15.41 -1.24 -11.02
CA ASP A 92 -14.39 -1.32 -12.07
C ASP A 92 -14.74 -2.42 -13.10
N PRO A 93 -14.88 -2.10 -14.40
CA PRO A 93 -15.21 -3.09 -15.42
C PRO A 93 -14.18 -4.21 -15.55
N GLY A 94 -12.89 -3.92 -15.43
CA GLY A 94 -11.83 -4.94 -15.52
C GLY A 94 -11.81 -5.87 -14.30
N ILE A 95 -12.11 -5.35 -13.11
CA ILE A 95 -12.29 -6.18 -11.91
C ILE A 95 -13.55 -7.04 -12.03
N LYS A 96 -14.68 -6.48 -12.50
CA LYS A 96 -15.92 -7.25 -12.75
C LYS A 96 -15.70 -8.36 -13.78
N ALA A 97 -14.93 -8.07 -14.82
CA ALA A 97 -14.52 -9.05 -15.83
C ALA A 97 -13.43 -10.01 -15.33
N ASN A 98 -13.09 -9.96 -14.04
CA ASN A 98 -12.21 -10.89 -13.36
C ASN A 98 -10.81 -10.98 -14.02
N ARG A 99 -10.29 -9.84 -14.50
CA ARG A 99 -9.00 -9.77 -15.19
C ARG A 99 -7.81 -9.91 -14.24
N TRP A 100 -8.00 -9.65 -12.95
CA TRP A 100 -6.97 -9.71 -11.90
C TRP A 100 -7.41 -10.53 -10.69
N LYS A 101 -6.42 -11.15 -10.02
CA LYS A 101 -6.61 -11.75 -8.70
C LYS A 101 -6.26 -10.70 -7.64
N LEU A 102 -7.25 -10.33 -6.84
CA LEU A 102 -7.10 -9.26 -5.85
C LEU A 102 -6.62 -9.82 -4.51
N GLU A 103 -5.58 -9.20 -3.93
CA GLU A 103 -5.21 -9.37 -2.53
C GLU A 103 -5.34 -8.02 -1.82
N LEU A 104 -6.00 -7.98 -0.66
CA LEU A 104 -6.23 -6.75 0.10
C LEU A 104 -5.62 -6.90 1.48
N PHE A 105 -4.87 -5.89 1.90
CA PHE A 105 -4.24 -5.84 3.21
C PHE A 105 -4.52 -4.48 3.87
N PRO A 106 -4.85 -4.44 5.18
CA PRO A 106 -4.64 -3.23 5.95
C PRO A 106 -3.16 -2.82 5.82
N TYR A 107 -2.89 -1.52 5.68
CA TYR A 107 -1.54 -1.03 5.43
C TYR A 107 -1.18 0.10 6.38
N ILE A 108 0.01 -0.01 6.96
CA ILE A 108 0.57 0.96 7.90
C ILE A 108 1.96 1.37 7.38
N PRO A 109 2.11 2.58 6.82
CA PRO A 109 3.43 3.11 6.49
C PRO A 109 4.19 3.39 7.79
N ARG A 110 5.47 2.99 7.84
CA ARG A 110 6.42 3.34 8.92
C ARG A 110 7.44 4.39 8.47
N VAL A 111 7.67 4.48 7.16
CA VAL A 111 8.46 5.53 6.50
C VAL A 111 7.63 6.15 5.38
N GLY A 112 7.64 7.47 5.30
CA GLY A 112 6.76 8.21 4.40
C GLY A 112 5.30 8.08 4.83
N SER A 113 4.38 8.27 3.89
CA SER A 113 2.95 8.02 4.09
C SER A 113 2.31 7.73 2.73
N VAL A 114 1.00 7.95 2.59
CA VAL A 114 0.29 7.81 1.32
C VAL A 114 -0.36 9.15 0.99
N CYS A 115 0.09 9.75 -0.11
CA CYS A 115 -0.34 11.06 -0.56
C CYS A 115 -1.09 10.95 -1.89
N SER A 116 -2.21 11.65 -2.00
CA SER A 116 -2.83 11.91 -3.29
C SER A 116 -1.98 12.91 -4.07
N VAL A 117 -1.75 12.65 -5.34
CA VAL A 117 -1.01 13.52 -6.25
C VAL A 117 -1.92 14.08 -7.34
N ASP A 118 -1.58 15.23 -7.90
CA ASP A 118 -2.31 15.82 -9.02
C ASP A 118 -2.14 14.96 -10.29
N SER A 119 -3.13 14.98 -11.19
CA SER A 119 -3.07 14.22 -12.45
C SER A 119 -1.94 14.65 -13.39
N ASN A 120 -1.40 15.86 -13.23
CA ASN A 120 -0.33 16.40 -14.08
C ASN A 120 1.07 16.18 -13.48
N VAL A 121 1.19 15.38 -12.42
CA VAL A 121 2.47 15.10 -11.80
C VAL A 121 3.37 14.25 -12.71
N GLU A 122 4.68 14.44 -12.57
CA GLU A 122 5.67 13.56 -13.20
C GLU A 122 5.44 12.11 -12.75
N MET A 123 5.42 11.19 -13.71
CA MET A 123 5.37 9.75 -13.41
C MET A 123 6.79 9.22 -13.26
N VAL A 124 7.03 8.45 -12.20
CA VAL A 124 8.33 7.90 -11.84
C VAL A 124 8.26 6.39 -11.70
N THR A 125 9.40 5.74 -11.92
CA THR A 125 9.55 4.30 -11.71
C THR A 125 10.37 4.03 -10.46
N TYR A 126 9.80 3.27 -9.54
CA TYR A 126 10.47 2.81 -8.33
C TYR A 126 10.71 1.30 -8.37
N THR A 127 11.71 0.83 -7.64
CA THR A 127 11.82 -0.59 -7.32
C THR A 127 10.91 -0.89 -6.14
N PHE A 128 9.96 -1.78 -6.38
CA PHE A 128 9.01 -2.27 -5.39
C PHE A 128 9.46 -3.65 -4.90
N ILE A 129 9.61 -3.79 -3.59
CA ILE A 129 9.95 -5.05 -2.92
C ILE A 129 8.79 -5.41 -1.99
N ARG A 130 8.18 -6.58 -2.19
CA ARG A 130 7.18 -7.15 -1.27
C ARG A 130 7.86 -8.21 -0.41
N TYR A 131 7.78 -8.07 0.90
CA TYR A 131 8.13 -9.14 1.84
C TYR A 131 6.88 -9.98 2.11
N ILE A 132 6.97 -11.29 1.86
CA ILE A 132 5.89 -12.26 2.05
C ILE A 132 6.27 -13.16 3.21
N SER A 133 5.46 -13.14 4.26
CA SER A 133 5.69 -13.96 5.46
C SER A 133 5.41 -15.43 5.19
N THR A 134 6.38 -16.30 5.48
CA THR A 134 6.25 -17.75 5.33
C THR A 134 6.11 -18.41 6.71
N ILE A 135 4.87 -18.47 7.20
CA ILE A 135 4.56 -18.93 8.57
C ILE A 135 5.00 -20.38 8.83
N THR A 136 5.05 -21.24 7.81
CA THR A 136 5.42 -22.66 7.98
C THR A 136 6.90 -22.88 8.31
N LYS A 137 7.77 -21.93 8.01
CA LYS A 137 9.21 -21.97 8.34
C LYS A 137 9.54 -21.23 9.64
N PHE A 138 8.51 -20.67 10.29
CA PHE A 138 8.67 -19.73 11.36
C PHE A 138 8.88 -20.40 12.71
N ASN A 139 10.09 -20.30 13.26
CA ASN A 139 10.32 -20.63 14.66
C ASN A 139 9.78 -19.49 15.55
N VAL A 140 8.60 -19.70 16.13
CA VAL A 140 7.89 -18.71 16.97
C VAL A 140 8.72 -18.23 18.16
N GLN A 141 9.70 -19.01 18.63
CA GLN A 141 10.57 -18.62 19.74
C GLN A 141 11.61 -17.57 19.33
N LYS A 142 12.09 -17.61 18.08
CA LYS A 142 13.09 -16.66 17.53
C LYS A 142 12.45 -15.45 16.83
N ALA A 143 11.16 -15.54 16.55
CA ALA A 143 10.30 -14.52 15.95
C ALA A 143 10.68 -13.08 16.29
N GLY A 144 10.65 -12.73 17.59
CA GLY A 144 10.87 -11.36 18.05
C GLY A 144 12.28 -10.87 17.77
N GLU A 145 13.28 -11.76 17.89
CA GLU A 145 14.67 -11.43 17.60
C GLU A 145 14.88 -11.22 16.10
N THR A 146 14.34 -12.11 15.26
CA THR A 146 14.45 -11.99 13.80
C THR A 146 13.76 -10.73 13.27
N PHE A 147 12.55 -10.41 13.75
CA PHE A 147 11.87 -9.16 13.36
C PHE A 147 12.60 -7.92 13.86
N LYS A 148 13.21 -7.98 15.06
CA LYS A 148 14.04 -6.87 15.54
C LYS A 148 15.27 -6.66 14.65
N LYS A 149 15.96 -7.73 14.26
CA LYS A 149 17.11 -7.66 13.34
C LYS A 149 16.71 -7.12 11.98
N HIS A 150 15.56 -7.55 11.46
CA HIS A 150 14.97 -7.00 10.23
C HIS A 150 14.69 -5.50 10.36
N ASP A 151 14.02 -5.07 11.43
CA ASP A 151 13.73 -3.65 11.65
C ASP A 151 15.01 -2.81 11.78
N ASP A 152 16.03 -3.33 12.46
CA ASP A 152 17.33 -2.66 12.60
C ASP A 152 18.09 -2.60 11.26
N TYR A 153 17.94 -3.62 10.41
CA TYR A 153 18.45 -3.63 9.05
C TYR A 153 17.74 -2.60 8.17
N LEU A 154 16.40 -2.56 8.21
CA LEU A 154 15.60 -1.57 7.49
C LEU A 154 15.98 -0.14 7.90
N LYS A 155 16.17 0.14 9.19
CA LYS A 155 16.67 1.46 9.66
C LYS A 155 18.03 1.82 9.07
N LYS A 156 18.92 0.85 8.83
CA LYS A 156 20.22 1.08 8.19
C LYS A 156 20.04 1.48 6.73
N ILE A 157 19.21 0.77 5.97
CA ILE A 157 19.00 1.07 4.54
C ILE A 157 18.20 2.37 4.36
N ILE A 158 17.27 2.71 5.26
CA ILE A 158 16.52 3.98 5.23
C ILE A 158 17.48 5.17 5.29
N LYS A 159 18.54 5.08 6.12
CA LYS A 159 19.56 6.14 6.24
C LYS A 159 20.38 6.37 4.97
N THR A 160 20.32 5.49 3.97
CA THR A 160 20.99 5.70 2.67
C THR A 160 20.31 6.77 1.82
N GLY A 161 19.06 7.16 2.15
CA GLY A 161 18.28 8.15 1.41
C GLY A 161 17.56 7.60 0.16
N ASN A 162 17.77 6.33 -0.19
CA ASN A 162 17.15 5.72 -1.36
C ASN A 162 15.77 5.11 -1.08
N VAL A 163 15.37 4.97 0.18
CA VAL A 163 14.05 4.44 0.56
C VAL A 163 12.99 5.52 0.42
N VAL A 164 11.99 5.27 -0.42
CA VAL A 164 10.83 6.14 -0.66
C VAL A 164 9.78 5.91 0.42
N THR A 165 9.40 4.65 0.64
CA THR A 165 8.50 4.26 1.71
C THR A 165 8.78 2.84 2.15
N GLU A 166 8.46 2.57 3.40
CA GLU A 166 8.42 1.24 3.98
C GLU A 166 7.17 1.15 4.84
N GLY A 167 6.49 0.01 4.78
CA GLY A 167 5.32 -0.21 5.60
C GLY A 167 4.94 -1.68 5.70
N ILE A 168 4.10 -1.96 6.69
CA ILE A 168 3.76 -3.32 7.08
C ILE A 168 2.31 -3.64 6.77
N PHE A 169 2.05 -4.92 6.54
CA PHE A 169 0.73 -5.51 6.61
C PHE A 169 0.57 -6.14 8.00
N PRO A 170 -0.44 -5.74 8.80
CA PRO A 170 -0.69 -6.31 10.12
C PRO A 170 -0.88 -7.83 10.10
N ASN A 171 -0.98 -8.45 11.28
CA ASN A 171 -1.17 -9.90 11.43
C ASN A 171 -0.04 -10.77 10.88
N ARG A 172 1.17 -10.20 10.70
CA ARG A 172 2.34 -10.87 10.14
C ARG A 172 2.16 -11.29 8.68
N ASP A 173 1.39 -10.52 7.91
CA ASP A 173 1.22 -10.71 6.46
C ASP A 173 2.39 -10.15 5.63
N GLY A 174 3.45 -9.67 6.30
CA GLY A 174 4.66 -9.13 5.68
C GLY A 174 4.59 -7.62 5.53
N GLY A 175 5.06 -7.10 4.40
CA GLY A 175 5.13 -5.66 4.16
C GLY A 175 5.72 -5.32 2.81
N ILE A 176 6.00 -4.04 2.61
CA ILE A 176 6.58 -3.50 1.39
C ILE A 176 7.73 -2.56 1.70
N LEU A 177 8.66 -2.48 0.75
CA LEU A 177 9.72 -1.49 0.69
C LEU A 177 9.77 -0.95 -0.75
N ILE A 178 9.75 0.37 -0.89
CA ILE A 178 9.84 1.04 -2.19
C ILE A 178 11.11 1.89 -2.18
N MET A 179 11.94 1.72 -3.21
CA MET A 179 13.24 2.38 -3.33
C MET A 179 13.39 3.10 -4.67
N LYS A 180 14.12 4.22 -4.64
CA LYS A 180 14.55 4.96 -5.84
C LYS A 180 15.57 4.12 -6.62
N GLY A 181 15.48 4.13 -7.96
CA GLY A 181 16.44 3.49 -8.85
C GLY A 181 16.41 1.96 -8.83
N ASP A 182 17.40 1.34 -9.46
CA ASP A 182 17.62 -0.10 -9.42
C ASP A 182 18.22 -0.53 -8.08
N VAL A 183 17.70 -1.65 -7.54
CA VAL A 183 18.19 -2.24 -6.28
C VAL A 183 18.83 -3.58 -6.61
N ASP A 184 20.09 -3.74 -6.20
CA ASP A 184 20.76 -5.04 -6.22
C ASP A 184 20.05 -5.99 -5.24
N PRO A 185 19.53 -7.15 -5.69
CA PRO A 185 18.90 -8.13 -4.81
C PRO A 185 19.74 -8.51 -3.59
N ALA A 186 21.08 -8.49 -3.71
CA ALA A 186 22.00 -8.76 -2.60
C ALA A 186 21.80 -7.82 -1.41
N LEU A 187 21.32 -6.58 -1.64
CA LEU A 187 20.98 -5.65 -0.57
C LEU A 187 19.81 -6.19 0.28
N ILE A 188 18.82 -6.81 -0.34
CA ILE A 188 17.66 -7.34 0.38
C ILE A 188 17.99 -8.72 0.98
N GLU A 189 18.77 -9.54 0.27
CA GLU A 189 19.23 -10.85 0.76
C GLU A 189 20.14 -10.75 1.98
N ALA A 190 20.85 -9.64 2.15
CA ALA A 190 21.65 -9.36 3.34
C ALA A 190 20.81 -9.06 4.61
N ASP A 191 19.49 -8.92 4.48
CA ASP A 191 18.59 -8.80 5.62
C ASP A 191 18.56 -10.11 6.43
N PRO A 192 18.85 -10.08 7.75
CA PRO A 192 18.87 -11.27 8.59
C PRO A 192 17.57 -12.11 8.57
N SER A 193 16.44 -11.50 8.25
CA SER A 193 15.17 -12.23 8.12
C SER A 193 15.09 -13.13 6.89
N MET A 194 15.93 -12.89 5.89
CA MET A 194 16.04 -13.74 4.68
C MET A 194 16.78 -15.04 4.99
N SER A 195 17.84 -14.99 5.80
CA SER A 195 18.59 -16.20 6.19
C SER A 195 17.79 -17.14 7.10
N ASP A 196 16.88 -16.61 7.92
CA ASP A 196 15.98 -17.40 8.75
C ASP A 196 14.76 -17.93 7.98
N THR A 197 14.63 -17.61 6.68
CA THR A 197 13.52 -17.97 5.78
C THR A 197 12.14 -17.52 6.27
N VAL A 198 12.11 -16.48 7.12
CA VAL A 198 10.87 -15.88 7.64
C VAL A 198 10.13 -15.15 6.53
N PHE A 199 10.89 -14.48 5.66
CA PHE A 199 10.35 -13.82 4.48
C PHE A 199 10.86 -14.46 3.19
N THR A 200 10.00 -14.43 2.19
CA THR A 200 10.41 -14.43 0.78
C THR A 200 10.14 -13.04 0.21
N THR A 201 10.79 -12.70 -0.89
CA THR A 201 10.67 -11.37 -1.49
C THR A 201 10.29 -11.44 -2.95
N GLU A 202 9.46 -10.50 -3.37
CA GLU A 202 9.11 -10.28 -4.78
C GLU A 202 9.58 -8.87 -5.19
N PHE A 203 10.30 -8.79 -6.31
CA PHE A 203 10.77 -7.54 -6.89
C PHE A 203 9.93 -7.19 -8.12
N LYS A 204 9.49 -5.94 -8.20
CA LYS A 204 8.81 -5.37 -9.37
C LYS A 204 9.28 -3.95 -9.63
N LYS A 205 9.02 -3.46 -10.84
CA LYS A 205 9.09 -2.04 -11.16
C LYS A 205 7.69 -1.45 -11.06
N LEU A 206 7.53 -0.43 -10.23
CA LEU A 206 6.27 0.24 -9.99
C LEU A 206 6.30 1.61 -10.67
N TRP A 207 5.32 1.86 -11.53
CA TRP A 207 5.16 3.16 -12.18
C TRP A 207 4.00 3.94 -11.53
N VAL A 208 4.30 5.08 -10.92
CA VAL A 208 3.35 5.88 -10.13
C VAL A 208 3.66 7.37 -10.25
N GLY A 209 2.70 8.23 -9.90
CA GLY A 209 2.95 9.67 -9.81
C GLY A 209 3.94 9.99 -8.68
N LYS A 210 4.91 10.84 -8.96
CA LYS A 210 5.90 11.29 -7.98
C LYS A 210 5.21 11.97 -6.79
N GLY A 211 5.64 11.67 -5.56
CA GLY A 211 5.02 12.16 -4.34
C GLY A 211 3.86 11.29 -3.82
N SER A 212 3.52 10.19 -4.50
CA SER A 212 2.47 9.26 -4.07
C SER A 212 2.69 8.70 -2.65
N PHE A 213 3.93 8.70 -2.17
CA PHE A 213 4.31 8.18 -0.86
C PHE A 213 4.74 9.28 0.12
N CYS A 214 4.34 10.52 -0.17
CA CYS A 214 4.72 11.71 0.59
C CYS A 214 6.24 11.89 0.71
N GLU A 215 6.99 11.35 -0.25
CA GLU A 215 8.44 11.51 -0.32
C GLU A 215 8.79 12.96 -0.64
N SER A 216 9.79 13.51 0.05
CA SER A 216 10.38 14.79 -0.34
C SER A 216 11.33 14.58 -1.52
N ASP A 217 11.45 15.62 -2.35
CA ASP A 217 12.44 15.69 -3.44
C ASP A 217 13.87 15.44 -2.93
#